data_AF-A0A6P4I433-F1
#
_entry.id   AF-A0A6P4I433-F1
#
_cell.length_a   1.000
_cell.length_b   1.000
_cell.length_c   1.000
_cell.angle_alpha   90.00
_cell.angle_beta   90.00
_cell.angle_gamma   90.00
#
_symmetry.space_group_name_H-M   'P 1'
#
loop_
_entity.id
_entity.type
_entity.pdbx_description
1 polymer ?
#
loop_
_entity_poly.entity_id
_entity_poly.type
_entity_poly.pdbx_seq_one_letter_code
_entity_poly.pdbx_strand_id
1 'polypeptide(L)'
;MHLKNFLCCVPLEWGVMFLGLTYGITYFILGTTGLQMVFEGKYHEYLIWFFRKMPINSCVAVGSIVLYFMGVINLLLAYGAHSNNDILVGIWLLVHFMLFMLTLYTALISFYLFLNIAAIGYSMYVVKSFYEALNSALDSDSDSDDEESSEEDI
;
A
#
# COMPACT_ATOMS: atom_id res chain seq x y z
N MET A 1 15.18 1.46 -16.77
CA MET A 1 15.75 2.74 -16.27
C MET A 1 15.63 2.72 -14.77
N HIS A 2 16.72 2.42 -14.07
CA HIS A 2 16.75 2.43 -12.61
C HIS A 2 16.51 3.85 -12.11
N LEU A 3 15.57 4.02 -11.19
CA LEU A 3 15.39 5.25 -10.42
C LEU A 3 16.57 5.53 -9.46
N LYS A 4 17.74 4.88 -9.65
CA LYS A 4 18.94 5.07 -8.82
C LYS A 4 19.47 6.50 -8.87
N ASN A 5 19.18 7.27 -9.92
CA ASN A 5 19.89 8.53 -10.19
C ASN A 5 19.08 9.83 -10.12
N PHE A 6 17.78 9.82 -9.78
CA PHE A 6 17.00 11.07 -9.85
C PHE A 6 16.62 11.73 -8.52
N LEU A 7 16.69 11.04 -7.37
CA LEU A 7 16.38 11.67 -6.05
C LEU A 7 17.51 11.44 -5.03
N CYS A 8 18.65 12.09 -5.27
CA CYS A 8 19.89 11.97 -4.51
C CYS A 8 19.87 12.47 -3.04
N CYS A 9 18.69 12.75 -2.45
CA CYS A 9 18.61 13.31 -1.08
C CYS A 9 17.52 12.72 -0.18
N VAL A 10 16.63 11.85 -0.66
CA VAL A 10 15.68 11.14 0.21
C VAL A 10 15.87 9.65 -0.02
N PRO A 11 16.32 8.87 0.97
CA PRO A 11 16.44 7.43 0.80
C PRO A 11 15.07 6.87 0.46
N LEU A 12 15.02 6.01 -0.57
CA LEU A 12 13.78 5.44 -1.09
C LEU A 12 12.96 4.75 0.01
N GLU A 13 13.65 4.20 1.01
CA GLU A 13 13.12 3.69 2.27
C GLU A 13 12.21 4.69 2.99
N TRP A 14 12.65 5.94 3.19
CA TRP A 14 11.84 6.98 3.83
C TRP A 14 10.61 7.32 2.99
N GLY A 15 10.74 7.35 1.67
CA GLY A 15 9.60 7.57 0.77
C GLY A 15 8.51 6.52 0.94
N VAL A 16 8.89 5.23 0.97
CA VAL A 16 7.98 4.11 1.19
C VAL A 16 7.39 4.14 2.61
N MET A 17 8.20 4.46 3.62
CA MET A 17 7.75 4.58 5.00
C MET A 17 6.71 5.68 5.18
N PHE A 18 6.95 6.88 4.61
CA PHE A 18 5.99 7.98 4.63
C PHE A 18 4.70 7.64 3.90
N LEU A 19 4.77 6.95 2.75
CA LEU A 19 3.58 6.48 2.05
C LEU A 19 2.78 5.51 2.92
N GLY A 20 3.41 4.50 3.51
CA GLY A 20 2.75 3.54 4.40
C GLY A 20 2.08 4.21 5.60
N LEU A 21 2.77 5.15 6.26
CA LEU A 21 2.22 5.92 7.39
C LEU A 21 1.05 6.83 6.99
N THR A 22 1.20 7.61 5.91
CA THR A 22 0.17 8.55 5.48
C THR A 22 -1.10 7.85 5.03
N TYR A 23 -0.99 6.80 4.20
CA TYR A 23 -2.14 5.98 3.83
C TYR A 23 -2.71 5.25 5.04
N GLY A 24 -1.86 4.64 5.88
CA GLY A 24 -2.28 3.91 7.08
C GLY A 24 -3.13 4.77 8.02
N ILE A 25 -2.64 5.95 8.38
CA ILE A 25 -3.36 6.90 9.26
C ILE A 25 -4.65 7.39 8.60
N THR A 26 -4.61 7.71 7.30
CA THR A 26 -5.80 8.19 6.58
C THR A 26 -6.91 7.14 6.59
N TYR A 27 -6.57 5.88 6.28
CA TYR A 27 -7.51 4.77 6.31
C TYR A 27 -8.03 4.48 7.72
N PHE A 28 -7.19 4.64 8.74
CA PHE A 28 -7.58 4.49 10.14
C PHE A 28 -8.60 5.56 10.56
N ILE A 29 -8.36 6.83 10.22
CA ILE A 29 -9.29 7.95 10.51
C ILE A 29 -10.62 7.75 9.76
N LEU A 30 -10.58 7.31 8.51
CA LEU A 30 -11.78 7.02 7.74
C LEU A 30 -12.56 5.84 8.35
N GLY A 31 -11.87 4.79 8.79
CA GLY A 31 -12.45 3.63 9.45
C GLY A 31 -13.09 3.96 10.80
N THR A 32 -12.42 4.76 11.65
CA THR A 32 -12.98 5.22 12.93
C THR A 32 -14.22 6.09 12.72
N THR A 33 -14.16 7.01 11.75
CA THR A 33 -15.28 7.89 11.39
C THR A 33 -16.49 7.07 10.92
N GLY A 34 -16.25 6.06 10.06
CA GLY A 34 -17.30 5.15 9.59
C GLY A 34 -17.92 4.34 10.72
N LEU A 35 -17.12 3.79 11.64
CA LEU A 35 -17.63 3.10 12.83
C LEU A 35 -18.42 4.04 13.75
N GLN A 36 -17.96 5.27 13.94
CA GLN A 36 -18.67 6.25 14.75
C GLN A 36 -20.06 6.56 14.16
N MET A 37 -20.17 6.71 12.84
CA MET A 37 -21.46 6.88 12.17
C MET A 37 -22.41 5.69 12.40
N VAL A 38 -21.87 4.46 12.45
CA VAL A 38 -22.65 3.25 12.76
C VAL A 38 -23.16 3.27 14.20
N PHE A 39 -22.32 3.65 15.17
CA PHE A 39 -22.73 3.73 16.57
C PHE A 39 -23.73 4.85 16.85
N GLU A 40 -23.54 6.02 16.24
CA GLU A 40 -24.46 7.16 16.40
C GLU A 40 -25.75 7.01 15.58
N GLY A 41 -25.77 6.11 14.59
CA GLY A 41 -26.88 5.94 13.66
C GLY A 41 -27.15 7.17 12.79
N LYS A 42 -26.21 8.10 12.72
CA LYS A 42 -26.31 9.36 11.96
C LYS A 42 -25.44 9.27 10.72
N TYR A 43 -26.09 9.30 9.56
CA TYR A 43 -25.44 9.24 8.26
C TYR A 43 -25.60 10.56 7.51
N HIS A 44 -24.60 10.91 6.72
CA HIS A 44 -24.68 12.10 5.88
C HIS A 44 -25.67 11.87 4.72
N GLU A 45 -26.35 12.92 4.25
CA GLU A 45 -27.42 12.81 3.23
C GLU A 45 -26.94 12.12 1.95
N TYR A 46 -25.69 12.36 1.56
CA TYR A 46 -25.06 11.70 0.42
C TYR A 46 -24.97 10.17 0.58
N LEU A 47 -24.59 9.69 1.77
CA LEU A 47 -24.49 8.26 2.07
C LEU A 47 -25.88 7.61 2.08
N ILE A 48 -26.89 8.30 2.62
CA ILE A 48 -28.28 7.84 2.62
C ILE A 48 -28.81 7.70 1.19
N TRP A 49 -28.51 8.67 0.32
CA TRP A 49 -28.90 8.62 -1.08
C TRP A 49 -28.19 7.49 -1.84
N PHE A 50 -26.88 7.32 -1.62
CA PHE A 50 -26.08 6.28 -2.25
C PHE A 50 -26.53 4.87 -1.83
N PHE A 51 -26.79 4.66 -0.54
CA PHE A 51 -27.22 3.38 0.01
C PHE A 51 -28.74 3.21 0.08
N ARG A 52 -29.54 4.01 -0.65
CA ARG A 52 -31.00 3.99 -0.57
C ARG A 52 -31.64 2.62 -0.82
N LYS A 53 -30.97 1.73 -1.55
CA LYS A 53 -31.43 0.36 -1.86
C LYS A 53 -30.85 -0.73 -0.95
N MET A 54 -29.96 -0.40 0.00
CA MET A 54 -29.25 -1.36 0.84
C MET A 54 -29.30 -0.97 2.33
N PRO A 55 -29.11 -1.92 3.26
CA PRO A 55 -28.99 -1.61 4.69
C PRO A 55 -27.71 -0.81 4.95
N ILE A 56 -27.87 0.50 5.13
CA ILE A 56 -26.75 1.45 5.29
C ILE A 56 -25.84 1.09 6.47
N ASN A 57 -26.41 0.66 7.61
CA ASN A 57 -25.63 0.28 8.79
C ASN A 57 -24.64 -0.85 8.48
N SER A 58 -25.11 -1.93 7.84
CA SER A 58 -24.26 -3.07 7.50
C SER A 58 -23.21 -2.70 6.47
N CYS A 59 -23.56 -1.87 5.48
CA CYS A 59 -22.61 -1.47 4.45
C CYS A 59 -21.51 -0.55 5.00
N VAL A 60 -21.86 0.44 5.83
CA VAL A 60 -20.89 1.33 6.47
C VAL A 60 -20.04 0.55 7.48
N ALA A 61 -20.60 -0.39 8.22
CA ALA A 61 -19.84 -1.24 9.14
C ALA A 61 -18.80 -2.10 8.39
N VAL A 62 -19.22 -2.81 7.34
CA VAL A 62 -18.31 -3.61 6.51
C VAL A 62 -17.27 -2.75 5.82
N GLY A 63 -17.66 -1.60 5.28
CA GLY A 63 -16.75 -0.63 4.68
C GLY A 63 -15.70 -0.14 5.67
N SER A 64 -16.11 0.15 6.91
CA SER A 64 -15.19 0.57 7.96
C SER A 64 -14.18 -0.52 8.31
N ILE A 65 -14.63 -1.79 8.42
CA ILE A 65 -13.74 -2.93 8.66
C ILE A 65 -12.72 -3.09 7.53
N VAL A 66 -13.15 -2.96 6.27
CA VAL A 66 -12.23 -3.03 5.11
C VAL A 66 -11.22 -1.87 5.16
N LEU A 67 -11.64 -0.67 5.51
CA LEU A 67 -10.75 0.48 5.67
C LEU A 67 -9.72 0.25 6.78
N TYR A 68 -10.11 -0.35 7.92
CA TYR A 68 -9.16 -0.75 8.96
C TYR A 68 -8.15 -1.76 8.44
N PHE A 69 -8.60 -2.79 7.72
CA PHE A 69 -7.71 -3.81 7.16
C PHE A 69 -6.70 -3.18 6.18
N MET A 70 -7.16 -2.26 5.34
CA MET A 70 -6.27 -1.47 4.47
C MET A 70 -5.31 -0.58 5.26
N GLY A 71 -5.76 0.02 6.36
CA GLY A 71 -4.90 0.79 7.26
C GLY A 71 -3.76 -0.07 7.83
N VAL A 72 -4.08 -1.28 8.31
CA VAL A 72 -3.09 -2.23 8.84
C VAL A 72 -2.10 -2.66 7.77
N ILE A 73 -2.56 -2.99 6.55
CA ILE A 73 -1.68 -3.35 5.44
C ILE A 73 -0.71 -2.21 5.10
N ASN A 74 -1.17 -0.96 5.10
CA ASN A 74 -0.32 0.20 4.85
C ASN A 74 0.68 0.47 5.99
N LEU A 75 0.32 0.20 7.25
CA LEU A 75 1.29 0.23 8.35
C LEU A 75 2.31 -0.91 8.23
N LEU A 76 1.88 -2.08 7.74
CA LEU A 76 2.77 -3.20 7.44
C LEU A 76 3.81 -2.84 6.37
N LEU A 77 3.46 -2.00 5.39
CA LEU A 77 4.42 -1.46 4.42
C LEU A 77 5.48 -0.60 5.10
N ALA A 78 5.07 0.29 6.01
CA ALA A 78 6.03 1.15 6.74
C ALA A 78 6.97 0.29 7.59
N TYR A 79 6.46 -0.77 8.22
CA TYR A 79 7.27 -1.73 8.95
C TYR A 79 8.18 -2.56 8.02
N GLY A 80 7.68 -3.02 6.88
CA GLY A 80 8.46 -3.76 5.88
C GLY A 80 9.60 -2.92 5.29
N ALA A 81 9.37 -1.62 5.10
CA ALA A 81 10.42 -0.69 4.68
C ALA A 81 11.50 -0.52 5.76
N HIS A 82 11.11 -0.37 7.04
CA HIS A 82 12.07 -0.22 8.14
C HIS A 82 12.87 -1.50 8.43
N SER A 83 12.23 -2.66 8.33
CA SER A 83 12.83 -3.97 8.58
C SER A 83 13.53 -4.57 7.35
N ASN A 84 13.50 -3.87 6.21
CA ASN A 84 14.01 -4.37 4.92
C ASN A 84 13.49 -5.78 4.58
N ASN A 85 12.22 -6.05 4.89
CA ASN A 85 11.59 -7.34 4.66
C ASN A 85 10.85 -7.35 3.32
N ASP A 86 11.42 -8.03 2.33
CA ASP A 86 10.94 -8.10 0.96
C ASP A 86 9.54 -8.74 0.87
N ILE A 87 9.28 -9.80 1.64
CA ILE A 87 7.99 -10.50 1.66
C ILE A 87 6.85 -9.55 2.04
N LEU A 88 7.04 -8.71 3.05
CA LEU A 88 6.02 -7.75 3.50
C LEU A 88 5.74 -6.68 2.44
N VAL A 89 6.78 -6.17 1.80
CA VAL A 89 6.66 -5.20 0.70
C VAL A 89 5.98 -5.82 -0.52
N GLY A 90 6.31 -7.08 -0.84
CA GLY A 90 5.71 -7.86 -1.93
C GLY A 90 4.22 -8.14 -1.71
N ILE A 91 3.82 -8.54 -0.49
CA ILE A 91 2.40 -8.74 -0.12
C ILE A 91 1.62 -7.42 -0.30
N TRP A 92 2.19 -6.30 0.14
CA TRP A 92 1.54 -4.99 -0.03
C TRP A 92 1.33 -4.64 -1.50
N LEU A 93 2.36 -4.86 -2.34
CA LEU A 93 2.31 -4.67 -3.79
C LEU A 93 1.21 -5.52 -4.44
N LEU A 94 1.07 -6.78 -4.03
CA LEU A 94 0.07 -7.69 -4.57
C LEU A 94 -1.36 -7.23 -4.23
N VAL A 95 -1.60 -6.86 -2.98
CA VAL A 95 -2.92 -6.36 -2.55
C VAL A 95 -3.28 -5.07 -3.28
N HIS A 96 -2.35 -4.11 -3.37
CA HIS A 96 -2.61 -2.84 -4.06
C HIS A 96 -2.73 -3.01 -5.57
N PHE A 97 -2.06 -3.98 -6.18
CA PHE A 97 -2.27 -4.35 -7.58
C PHE A 97 -3.68 -4.87 -7.83
N MET A 98 -4.20 -5.75 -6.97
CA MET A 98 -5.58 -6.25 -7.08
C MET A 98 -6.60 -5.10 -6.94
N LEU A 99 -6.41 -4.20 -5.99
CA LEU A 99 -7.25 -3.01 -5.83
C LEU A 99 -7.16 -2.07 -7.02
N PHE A 100 -5.96 -1.87 -7.56
CA PHE A 100 -5.74 -1.07 -8.75
C PHE A 100 -6.53 -1.62 -9.94
N MET A 101 -6.48 -2.93 -10.17
CA MET A 101 -7.24 -3.58 -11.25
C MET A 101 -8.76 -3.43 -11.06
N LEU A 102 -9.26 -3.59 -9.83
CA LEU A 102 -10.67 -3.38 -9.50
C LEU A 102 -11.10 -1.91 -9.69
N THR A 103 -10.23 -0.97 -9.30
CA THR A 103 -10.49 0.47 -9.43
C THR A 103 -10.42 0.90 -10.89
N LEU A 104 -9.53 0.32 -11.68
CA LEU A 104 -9.41 0.55 -13.13
C LEU A 104 -10.68 0.17 -13.88
N TYR A 105 -11.30 -0.96 -13.51
CA TYR A 105 -12.60 -1.34 -14.04
C TYR A 105 -13.69 -0.31 -13.71
N THR A 106 -13.66 0.23 -12.50
CA THR A 106 -14.68 1.17 -12.00
C THR A 106 -14.45 2.61 -12.50
N ALA A 107 -13.21 2.98 -12.82
CA ALA A 107 -12.84 4.34 -13.18
C ALA A 107 -13.33 4.81 -14.55
N LEU A 108 -13.84 3.91 -15.39
CA LEU A 108 -14.59 4.30 -16.60
C LEU A 108 -15.83 5.15 -16.28
N ILE A 109 -16.27 5.17 -15.01
CA ILE A 109 -17.53 5.82 -14.58
C ILE A 109 -17.31 7.27 -14.11
N SER A 110 -16.11 7.65 -13.62
CA SER A 110 -15.90 8.98 -13.01
C SER A 110 -14.47 9.51 -13.09
N PHE A 111 -14.33 10.79 -13.45
CA PHE A 111 -13.04 11.51 -13.51
C PHE A 111 -12.32 11.56 -12.15
N TYR A 112 -13.05 11.57 -11.04
CA TYR A 112 -12.46 11.54 -9.69
C TYR A 112 -11.73 10.22 -9.39
N LEU A 113 -12.21 9.11 -9.98
CA LEU A 113 -11.56 7.80 -9.84
C LEU A 113 -10.25 7.73 -10.65
N PHE A 114 -10.14 8.52 -11.72
CA PHE A 114 -8.91 8.59 -12.52
C PHE A 114 -7.72 9.16 -11.72
N LEU A 115 -7.94 10.22 -10.93
CA LEU A 115 -6.89 10.80 -10.08
C LEU A 115 -6.43 9.82 -8.99
N ASN A 116 -7.37 9.06 -8.42
CA ASN A 116 -7.05 7.98 -7.48
C ASN A 116 -6.22 6.86 -8.13
N ILE A 117 -6.52 6.49 -9.38
CA ILE A 117 -5.70 5.52 -10.14
C ILE A 117 -4.29 6.05 -10.35
N ALA A 118 -4.14 7.33 -10.71
CA ALA A 118 -2.82 7.92 -10.88
C ALA A 118 -2.03 7.92 -9.56
N ALA A 119 -2.67 8.23 -8.44
CA ALA A 119 -2.05 8.21 -7.12
C ALA A 119 -1.63 6.78 -6.69
N ILE A 120 -2.52 5.79 -6.85
CA ILE A 120 -2.23 4.38 -6.55
C ILE A 120 -1.15 3.84 -7.49
N GLY A 121 -1.22 4.15 -8.78
CA GLY A 121 -0.23 3.73 -9.76
C GLY A 121 1.15 4.30 -9.46
N TYR A 122 1.22 5.57 -9.05
CA TYR A 122 2.47 6.21 -8.63
C TYR A 122 3.04 5.58 -7.35
N SER A 123 2.21 5.36 -6.33
CA SER A 123 2.68 4.73 -5.08
C SER A 123 3.18 3.31 -5.34
N MET A 124 2.50 2.52 -6.16
CA MET A 124 2.96 1.19 -6.57
C MET A 124 4.29 1.23 -7.33
N TYR A 125 4.48 2.22 -8.22
CA TYR A 125 5.74 2.38 -8.94
C TYR A 125 6.91 2.67 -7.99
N VAL A 126 6.71 3.57 -7.01
CA VAL A 126 7.72 3.89 -5.99
C VAL A 126 8.07 2.66 -5.14
N VAL A 127 7.05 1.93 -4.66
CA VAL A 127 7.26 0.74 -3.82
C VAL A 127 7.89 -0.40 -4.62
N LYS A 128 7.52 -0.59 -5.89
CA LYS A 128 8.18 -1.56 -6.78
C LYS A 128 9.66 -1.25 -6.98
N SER A 129 10.00 0.02 -7.16
CA SER A 129 11.41 0.44 -7.26
C SER A 129 12.19 0.15 -5.98
N PHE A 130 11.56 0.22 -4.82
CA PHE A 130 12.19 -0.15 -3.54
C PHE A 130 12.34 -1.66 -3.41
N TYR A 131 11.30 -2.42 -3.77
CA TYR A 131 11.32 -3.88 -3.77
C TYR A 131 12.42 -4.44 -4.70
N GLU A 132 12.56 -3.89 -5.92
CA GLU A 132 13.64 -4.28 -6.83
C GLU A 132 15.03 -3.94 -6.28
N ALA A 133 15.19 -2.80 -5.60
CA ALA A 133 16.45 -2.44 -4.96
C ALA A 133 16.80 -3.40 -3.81
N LEU A 134 15.80 -3.82 -3.03
CA LEU A 134 15.96 -4.74 -1.91
C LEU A 134 16.35 -6.15 -2.38
N ASN A 135 15.66 -6.69 -3.39
CA ASN A 135 16.00 -8.00 -3.96
C ASN A 135 17.39 -7.98 -4.63
N SER A 136 17.76 -6.89 -5.30
CA SER A 136 19.10 -6.78 -5.90
C SER A 136 20.24 -6.76 -4.88
N ALA A 137 19.96 -6.31 -3.64
CA ALA A 137 20.93 -6.34 -2.55
C ALA A 137 21.04 -7.74 -1.92
N LEU A 138 19.92 -8.46 -1.82
CA LEU A 138 19.89 -9.85 -1.36
C LEU A 138 20.66 -10.78 -2.31
N ASP A 139 20.46 -10.64 -3.62
CA ASP A 139 21.17 -11.47 -4.62
C ASP A 139 22.69 -11.19 -4.61
N SER A 140 23.12 -9.95 -4.37
CA SER A 140 24.55 -9.61 -4.28
C SER A 140 25.23 -10.13 -3.03
N ASP A 141 24.51 -10.25 -1.91
CA ASP A 141 25.04 -10.84 -0.68
C ASP A 141 25.14 -12.37 -0.79
N SER A 142 24.22 -13.03 -1.51
CA SER A 142 24.29 -14.48 -1.73
C SER A 142 25.43 -14.90 -2.67
N ASP A 143 25.78 -14.08 -3.66
CA ASP A 143 26.90 -14.36 -4.56
C ASP A 143 28.28 -14.10 -3.90
N SER A 144 28.34 -13.31 -2.81
CA SER A 144 29.59 -13.06 -2.08
C SER A 144 30.00 -14.15 -1.09
N ASP A 145 29.08 -15.03 -0.71
CA ASP A 145 29.36 -16.14 0.22
C ASP A 145 29.81 -17.44 -0.50
N ASP A 146 29.69 -17.52 -1.83
CA ASP A 146 30.06 -18.70 -2.61
C ASP A 146 31.50 -18.65 -3.21
N GLU A 147 32.22 -17.51 -3.12
CA GLU A 147 33.61 -17.40 -3.62
C GLU A 147 34.70 -17.66 -2.55
N GLU A 148 34.37 -18.01 -1.30
CA GLU A 148 35.35 -18.26 -0.24
C GLU A 148 35.57 -19.75 0.13
N SER A 149 35.34 -20.70 -0.80
CA SER A 149 35.57 -22.14 -0.54
C SER A 149 36.40 -22.93 -1.57
N SER A 150 37.22 -22.26 -2.38
CA SER A 150 38.12 -22.99 -3.29
C SER A 150 39.48 -22.32 -3.48
N GLU A 151 40.35 -22.42 -2.47
CA GLU A 151 41.81 -22.52 -2.65
C GLU A 151 42.49 -22.82 -1.31
N GLU A 152 42.88 -24.09 -1.10
CA GLU A 152 44.19 -24.48 -0.56
C GLU A 152 44.35 -26.01 -0.67
N ASP A 153 44.91 -26.45 -1.79
CA ASP A 153 45.60 -27.74 -1.94
C ASP A 153 47.04 -27.58 -1.40
N ILE A 154 47.47 -28.48 -0.50
CA ILE A 154 48.72 -29.29 -0.49
C ILE A 154 48.75 -30.17 0.77
#